data_AF-A0A2V5SCV6-F1
#
_entry.id   AF-A0A2V5SCV6-F1
#
_cell.length_a   1.000
_cell.length_b   1.000
_cell.length_c   1.000
_cell.angle_alpha   90.00
_cell.angle_beta   90.00
_cell.angle_gamma   90.00
#
_symmetry.space_group_name_H-M   'P 1'
#
loop_
_entity.id
_entity.type
_entity.pdbx_description
1 polymer ?
#
loop_
_entity_poly.entity_id
_entity_poly.type
_entity_poly.pdbx_seq_one_letter_code
_entity_poly.pdbx_strand_id
1 'polypeptide(L)'
;DLLITLESATTTVVISGAVAKPAKIAFDKPTTVFQAIMEAGGANAYGNLKSVRLIRMVNGVQHSQVLDLTPTLKGEAVRPFYVRDGDVIYVPQSLF
;
A
#
# COMPACT_ATOMS: atom_id res chain seq x y z
N ASP A 1 20.59 -33.38 -4.48
CA ASP A 1 20.35 -31.99 -4.06
C ASP A 1 19.25 -31.36 -4.91
N LEU A 2 18.08 -31.13 -4.31
CA LEU A 2 16.99 -30.40 -4.95
C LEU A 2 17.20 -28.92 -4.67
N LEU A 3 17.65 -28.17 -5.68
CA LEU A 3 17.77 -26.73 -5.62
C LEU A 3 16.36 -26.15 -5.75
N ILE A 4 15.74 -25.83 -4.61
CA ILE A 4 14.48 -25.07 -4.60
C ILE A 4 14.84 -23.64 -4.95
N THR A 5 14.74 -23.27 -6.21
CA THR A 5 14.76 -21.87 -6.61
C THR A 5 13.48 -21.25 -6.07
N LEU A 6 13.60 -20.45 -5.01
CA LEU A 6 12.50 -19.61 -4.55
C LEU A 6 12.24 -18.59 -5.66
N GLU A 7 11.32 -18.88 -6.58
CA GLU A 7 10.84 -17.86 -7.50
C GLU A 7 10.21 -16.76 -6.63
N SER A 8 10.91 -15.64 -6.50
CA SER A 8 10.41 -14.50 -5.73
C SER A 8 9.19 -13.95 -6.46
N ALA A 9 8.00 -14.24 -5.95
CA ALA A 9 6.76 -13.70 -6.48
C ALA A 9 6.78 -12.19 -6.30
N THR A 10 7.02 -11.47 -7.39
CA THR A 10 7.03 -10.01 -7.39
C THR A 10 5.61 -9.50 -7.16
N THR A 11 5.42 -8.66 -6.16
CA THR A 11 4.13 -8.03 -5.84
C THR A 11 4.08 -6.65 -6.47
N THR A 12 3.22 -6.45 -7.47
CA THR A 12 3.03 -5.16 -8.14
C THR A 12 1.82 -4.45 -7.56
N VAL A 13 2.00 -3.20 -7.12
CA VAL A 13 0.96 -2.37 -6.49
C VAL A 13 0.89 -1.02 -7.18
N VAL A 14 -0.32 -0.51 -7.40
CA VAL A 14 -0.52 0.87 -7.88
C VAL A 14 -0.73 1.78 -6.68
N ILE A 15 0.06 2.84 -6.57
CA ILE A 15 -0.07 3.86 -5.52
C ILE A 15 -0.47 5.18 -6.17
N SER A 16 -1.57 5.77 -5.71
CA SER A 16 -2.21 6.92 -6.37
C SER A 16 -2.82 7.91 -5.38
N GLY A 17 -3.29 9.05 -5.92
CA GLY A 17 -3.88 10.12 -5.14
C GLY A 17 -2.83 11.09 -4.58
N ALA A 18 -3.06 11.55 -3.35
CA ALA A 18 -2.28 12.58 -2.68
C ALA A 18 -0.96 12.04 -2.06
N VAL A 19 -0.16 11.40 -2.91
CA VAL A 19 1.23 10.99 -2.62
C VAL A 19 2.22 11.89 -3.37
N ALA A 20 3.50 11.85 -3.01
CA ALA A 20 4.53 12.64 -3.67
C ALA A 20 4.79 12.16 -5.12
N LYS A 21 4.84 10.85 -5.35
CA LYS A 21 5.10 10.23 -6.65
C LYS A 21 4.13 9.09 -6.93
N PRO A 22 2.94 9.36 -7.49
CA PRO A 22 2.02 8.31 -7.93
C PRO A 22 2.69 7.38 -8.94
N ALA A 23 2.66 6.06 -8.69
CA ALA A 23 3.38 5.08 -9.51
C ALA A 23 2.83 3.67 -9.33
N LYS A 24 3.13 2.81 -10.30
CA LYS A 24 3.05 1.35 -10.15
C LYS A 24 4.42 0.85 -9.70
N ILE A 25 4.49 0.24 -8.52
CA ILE A 25 5.74 -0.18 -7.88
C ILE A 25 5.72 -1.70 -7.69
N ALA A 26 6.84 -2.34 -7.99
CA ALA A 26 7.06 -3.77 -7.79
C ALA A 26 7.89 -3.99 -6.52
N PHE A 27 7.45 -4.92 -5.69
CA PHE A 27 8.12 -5.30 -4.45
C PHE A 27 8.54 -6.78 -4.52
N ASP A 28 9.80 -7.05 -4.16
CA ASP A 28 10.41 -8.38 -4.12
C ASP A 28 10.35 -9.03 -2.72
N LYS A 29 9.72 -8.33 -1.76
CA LYS A 29 9.57 -8.75 -0.37
C LYS A 29 8.21 -8.35 0.20
N PRO A 30 7.73 -9.02 1.25
CA PRO A 30 6.51 -8.62 1.95
C PRO A 30 6.54 -7.15 2.34
N THR A 31 5.58 -6.39 1.84
CA THR A 31 5.51 -4.94 1.99
C THR A 31 4.16 -4.55 2.59
N THR A 32 4.16 -3.59 3.51
CA THR A 32 2.93 -3.04 4.09
C THR A 32 2.37 -1.88 3.26
N VAL A 33 1.08 -1.58 3.40
CA VAL A 33 0.47 -0.41 2.77
C VAL A 33 1.22 0.88 3.14
N PHE A 34 1.63 1.01 4.41
CA PHE A 34 2.40 2.16 4.87
C PHE A 34 3.75 2.25 4.15
N GLN A 35 4.53 1.16 4.10
CA GLN A 35 5.81 1.11 3.39
C GLN A 35 5.65 1.41 1.89
N ALA A 36 4.62 0.89 1.23
CA ALA A 36 4.35 1.16 -0.17
C ALA A 36 4.08 2.66 -0.42
N ILE A 37 3.33 3.33 0.46
CA ILE A 37 3.13 4.79 0.39
C ILE A 37 4.46 5.54 0.61
N MET A 38 5.30 5.08 1.54
CA MET A 38 6.61 5.69 1.77
C MET A 38 7.53 5.55 0.56
N GLU A 39 7.49 4.41 -0.14
CA GLU A 39 8.23 4.18 -1.39
C GLU A 39 7.77 5.12 -2.52
N ALA A 40 6.47 5.46 -2.55
CA ALA A 40 5.92 6.51 -3.42
C ALA A 40 6.28 7.95 -2.97
N GLY A 41 7.22 8.10 -2.03
CA GLY A 41 7.67 9.38 -1.50
C GLY A 41 6.79 9.96 -0.39
N GLY A 42 5.90 9.14 0.20
CA GLY A 42 5.00 9.55 1.27
C GLY A 42 3.75 10.27 0.79
N ALA A 43 2.84 10.57 1.73
CA ALA A 43 1.73 11.49 1.50
C ALA A 43 2.27 12.90 1.21
N ASN A 44 1.69 13.60 0.23
CA ASN A 44 2.03 14.99 -0.02
C ASN A 44 1.32 15.93 0.98
N ALA A 45 1.50 17.25 0.84
CA ALA A 45 0.96 18.26 1.76
C ALA A 45 -0.58 18.20 1.95
N TYR A 46 -1.30 17.54 1.05
CA TYR A 46 -2.76 17.41 1.08
C TYR A 46 -3.21 15.98 1.41
N GLY A 47 -2.29 15.03 1.61
CA GLY A 47 -2.61 13.62 1.79
C GLY A 47 -3.23 13.29 3.14
N ASN A 48 -4.38 12.61 3.12
CA ASN A 48 -5.07 12.16 4.32
C ASN A 48 -4.76 10.67 4.62
N LEU A 49 -3.81 10.46 5.54
CA LEU A 49 -3.42 9.12 6.00
C LEU A 49 -4.45 8.45 6.93
N LYS A 50 -5.50 9.15 7.39
CA LYS A 50 -6.57 8.56 8.21
C LYS A 50 -7.60 7.79 7.38
N SER A 51 -7.60 7.97 6.06
CA SER A 51 -8.66 7.45 5.18
C SER A 51 -8.09 6.83 3.91
N VAL A 52 -6.89 6.25 3.99
CA VAL A 52 -6.25 5.55 2.87
C VAL A 52 -7.16 4.40 2.42
N ARG A 53 -7.38 4.28 1.13
CA ARG A 53 -8.19 3.20 0.55
C ARG A 53 -7.28 2.14 -0.04
N LEU A 54 -7.39 0.92 0.46
CA LEU A 54 -6.82 -0.28 -0.15
C LEU A 54 -7.91 -0.96 -0.98
N ILE A 55 -7.70 -1.04 -2.29
CA ILE A 55 -8.62 -1.66 -3.23
C ILE A 55 -7.96 -2.95 -3.73
N ARG A 56 -8.69 -4.07 -3.64
CA ARG A 56 -8.19 -5.41 -3.95
C ARG A 56 -9.23 -6.22 -4.69
N MET A 57 -8.83 -6.93 -5.73
CA MET A 57 -9.66 -7.95 -6.37
C MET A 57 -9.57 -9.26 -5.59
N VAL A 58 -10.72 -9.81 -5.19
CA VAL A 58 -10.83 -11.14 -4.57
C VAL A 58 -11.89 -11.91 -5.33
N ASN A 59 -11.50 -13.03 -5.95
CA ASN A 59 -12.41 -13.88 -6.75
C ASN A 59 -13.21 -13.10 -7.81
N GLY A 60 -12.57 -12.15 -8.49
CA GLY A 60 -13.21 -11.32 -9.51
C GLY A 60 -14.08 -10.17 -8.97
N VAL A 61 -14.18 -10.01 -7.65
CA VAL A 61 -14.93 -8.92 -7.01
C VAL A 61 -13.98 -7.90 -6.42
N GLN A 62 -14.26 -6.62 -6.65
CA GLN A 62 -13.50 -5.53 -6.07
C GLN A 62 -13.94 -5.29 -4.62
N HIS A 63 -12.99 -5.38 -3.69
CA HIS A 63 -13.16 -5.00 -2.30
C HIS A 63 -12.36 -3.73 -2.01
N SER A 64 -12.95 -2.83 -1.22
CA SER A 64 -12.26 -1.62 -0.74
C SER A 64 -12.27 -1.62 0.79
N GLN A 65 -11.11 -1.40 1.38
CA GLN A 65 -10.94 -1.20 2.82
C GLN A 65 -10.38 0.20 3.07
N VAL A 66 -10.90 0.89 4.08
CA VAL A 66 -10.35 2.16 4.56
C VAL A 66 -9.41 1.87 5.73
N LEU A 67 -8.22 2.45 5.69
CA LEU A 67 -7.16 2.29 6.68
C LEU A 67 -6.79 3.64 7.28
N ASP A 68 -6.72 3.69 8.62
CA ASP A 68 -6.05 4.78 9.34
C ASP A 68 -4.59 4.38 9.59
N LEU A 69 -3.68 5.05 8.89
CA LEU A 69 -2.24 4.82 9.00
C LEU A 69 -1.56 5.80 9.97
N THR A 70 -2.30 6.74 10.56
CA THR A 70 -1.72 7.71 11.49
C THR A 70 -1.09 7.10 12.75
N PRO A 71 -1.60 6.00 13.33
CA PRO A 71 -0.92 5.35 14.44
C PRO A 71 0.45 4.77 14.03
N THR A 72 0.55 4.20 12.82
CA THR A 72 1.82 3.69 12.27
C THR A 72 2.85 4.80 12.16
N LEU A 73 2.43 5.98 11.68
CA LEU A 73 3.29 7.16 11.56
C LEU A 73 3.82 7.65 12.93
N LYS A 74 3.01 7.50 13.99
CA LYS A 74 3.37 7.87 15.37
C LYS A 74 4.23 6.83 16.09
N GLY A 75 4.56 5.71 15.42
CA GLY A 75 5.30 4.61 16.03
C GLY A 75 4.47 3.78 17.02
N GLU A 76 3.14 3.88 16.94
CA GLU A 76 2.25 3.08 17.78
C GLU A 76 2.21 1.63 17.29
N ALA A 77 2.06 0.68 18.22
CA ALA A 77 1.94 -0.73 17.88
C ALA A 77 0.61 -0.99 17.15
N VAL A 78 0.68 -1.28 15.86
CA VAL A 78 -0.47 -1.63 15.03
C VAL A 78 -0.29 -2.98 14.36
N ARG A 79 -1.41 -3.61 14.01
CA ARG A 79 -1.37 -4.76 13.11
C ARG A 79 -1.00 -4.28 11.69
N PRO A 80 0.09 -4.79 11.09
CA PRO A 80 0.45 -4.39 9.73
C PRO A 80 -0.57 -4.90 8.71
N PHE A 81 -0.87 -4.05 7.73
CA PHE A 81 -1.63 -4.45 6.53
C PHE A 81 -0.67 -4.65 5.38
N TYR A 82 -0.53 -5.89 4.91
CA TYR A 82 0.32 -6.24 3.78
C TYR A 82 -0.41 -6.08 2.45
N VAL A 83 0.33 -5.56 1.47
CA VAL A 83 -0.13 -5.52 0.08
C VAL A 83 -0.11 -6.92 -0.54
N ARG A 84 -0.90 -7.08 -1.59
CA ARG A 84 -0.92 -8.25 -2.48
C ARG A 84 -0.74 -7.77 -3.91
N ASP A 85 -0.33 -8.70 -4.77
CA ASP A 85 -0.21 -8.41 -6.19
C ASP A 85 -1.54 -7.91 -6.76
N GLY A 86 -1.46 -6.84 -7.56
CA GLY A 86 -2.61 -6.17 -8.16
C GLY A 86 -3.37 -5.20 -7.25
N ASP A 87 -2.92 -5.00 -5.99
CA ASP A 87 -3.55 -4.00 -5.11
C ASP A 87 -3.44 -2.58 -5.68
N VAL A 88 -4.45 -1.77 -5.38
CA VAL A 88 -4.41 -0.32 -5.57
C VAL A 88 -4.52 0.37 -4.22
N ILE A 89 -3.54 1.21 -3.91
CA ILE A 89 -3.53 2.11 -2.76
C ILE A 89 -3.88 3.50 -3.26
N TYR A 90 -4.96 4.07 -2.72
CA TYR A 90 -5.38 5.43 -2.99
C TYR A 90 -5.33 6.26 -1.71
N VAL A 91 -4.49 7.30 -1.71
CA VAL A 91 -4.42 8.28 -0.63
C VAL A 91 -5.34 9.45 -0.99
N PRO A 92 -6.47 9.66 -0.30
CA PRO A 92 -7.34 10.79 -0.59
C PRO A 92 -6.70 12.11 -0.20
N GLN A 93 -7.14 13.20 -0.82
CA GLN A 93 -6.87 14.54 -0.30
C GLN A 93 -7.72 14.80 0.95
N SER A 94 -7.20 15.56 1.90
CA SER A 94 -8.03 16.16 2.94
C SER A 94 -8.90 17.24 2.31
N LEU A 95 -10.22 17.03 2.31
CA LEU A 95 -11.16 18.13 2.11
C LEU A 95 -11.11 18.94 3.41
N PHE A 96 -10.95 20.26 3.27
CA PHE A 96 -10.75 21.23 4.34
C PHE A 96 -11.74 21.10 5.49
#